data_AF-A0A953PXU7-F1
#
_entry.id   AF-A0A953PXU7-F1
#
_cell.length_a   1.000
_cell.length_b   1.000
_cell.length_c   1.000
_cell.angle_alpha   90.00
_cell.angle_beta   90.00
_cell.angle_gamma   90.00
#
_symmetry.space_group_name_H-M   'P 1'
#
loop_
_entity.id
_entity.type
_entity.pdbx_description
1 polymer ?
#
loop_
_entity_poly.entity_id
_entity_poly.type
_entity_poly.pdbx_seq_one_letter_code
_entity_poly.pdbx_strand_id
1 'polypeptide(L)'
;VVYNFDNGAASLVDAATALSLQPTAKHEYFVMAPVFENGMTVIGDTSKFVTMADMRIPSVDADGDFLRVGVTASEAESPIITGYAATPPAGVEAENTPLEETSSVDRLKAAKSGWYWDDQSKLWCVKLDFAGAKEMTTKTFRLQK
;
A
#
# COMPACT_ATOMS: atom_id res chain seq x y z
N VAL A 1 6.59 -8.50 -6.50
CA VAL A 1 5.21 -8.24 -6.97
C VAL A 1 5.28 -7.26 -8.13
N VAL A 2 4.50 -7.52 -9.17
CA VAL A 2 4.26 -6.59 -10.27
C VAL A 2 2.82 -6.11 -10.18
N TYR A 3 2.66 -4.81 -9.99
CA TYR A 3 1.38 -4.14 -9.95
C TYR A 3 1.17 -3.38 -11.26
N ASN A 4 0.12 -3.70 -11.99
CA ASN A 4 -0.30 -2.97 -13.18
C ASN A 4 -1.23 -1.83 -12.74
N PHE A 5 -0.76 -0.60 -12.88
CA PHE A 5 -1.47 0.58 -12.41
C PHE A 5 -2.72 0.88 -13.23
N ASP A 6 -2.75 0.50 -14.51
CA ASP A 6 -3.85 0.82 -15.41
C ASP A 6 -5.11 0.00 -15.11
N ASN A 7 -4.95 -1.20 -14.55
CA ASN A 7 -6.07 -2.08 -14.18
C ASN A 7 -6.12 -2.47 -12.69
N GLY A 8 -5.15 -2.05 -11.89
CA GLY A 8 -5.09 -2.32 -10.45
C GLY A 8 -4.75 -3.76 -10.07
N ALA A 9 -4.28 -4.59 -11.01
CA ALA A 9 -3.94 -5.98 -10.73
C ALA A 9 -2.53 -6.13 -10.16
N ALA A 10 -2.38 -6.97 -9.13
CA ALA A 10 -1.09 -7.38 -8.60
C ALA A 10 -0.83 -8.86 -8.88
N SER A 11 0.43 -9.19 -9.18
CA SER A 11 0.87 -10.56 -9.37
C SER A 11 2.23 -10.79 -8.73
N LEU A 12 2.43 -11.99 -8.20
CA LEU A 12 3.75 -12.47 -7.82
C LEU A 12 4.42 -13.03 -9.07
N VAL A 13 5.62 -12.55 -9.39
CA VAL A 13 6.40 -13.00 -10.55
C VAL A 13 7.83 -13.24 -10.10
N ASP A 14 8.49 -14.22 -10.72
CA ASP A 14 9.91 -14.45 -10.52
C ASP A 14 10.73 -13.33 -11.15
N ALA A 15 11.89 -13.03 -10.58
CA ALA A 15 12.77 -11.95 -11.04
C ALA A 15 13.24 -12.13 -12.50
N ALA A 16 13.25 -13.38 -12.99
CA ALA A 16 13.63 -13.70 -14.37
C ALA A 16 12.45 -13.67 -15.37
N THR A 17 11.22 -13.50 -14.89
CA THR A 17 10.03 -13.50 -15.75
C THR A 17 9.99 -12.23 -16.58
N ALA A 18 9.94 -12.38 -17.90
CA ALA A 18 9.73 -11.25 -18.80
C ALA A 18 8.29 -10.72 -18.66
N LEU A 19 8.16 -9.40 -18.45
CA LEU A 19 6.87 -8.72 -18.49
C LEU A 19 6.48 -8.46 -19.94
N SER A 20 5.33 -8.98 -20.34
CA SER A 20 4.77 -8.79 -21.68
C SER A 20 3.57 -7.86 -21.59
N LEU A 21 3.50 -6.91 -22.52
CA LEU A 21 2.32 -6.07 -22.66
C LEU A 21 1.14 -6.90 -23.17
N GLN A 22 -0.08 -6.50 -22.81
CA GLN A 22 -1.25 -7.04 -23.48
C GLN A 22 -1.18 -6.76 -24.99
N PRO A 23 -1.57 -7.70 -25.87
CA PRO A 23 -1.42 -7.55 -27.33
C PRO A 23 -2.04 -6.28 -27.91
N THR A 24 -3.08 -5.75 -27.27
CA THR A 24 -3.81 -4.55 -27.69
C THR A 24 -3.34 -3.27 -26.99
N ALA A 25 -2.46 -3.37 -26.00
CA ALA A 25 -2.01 -2.21 -25.23
C ALA A 25 -0.97 -1.42 -26.03
N LYS A 26 -1.18 -0.10 -26.13
CA LYS A 26 -0.16 0.83 -26.66
C LYS A 26 0.94 1.11 -25.64
N HIS A 27 0.58 1.09 -24.36
CA HIS A 27 1.45 1.22 -23.20
C HIS A 27 0.75 0.57 -22.01
N GLU A 28 1.52 0.12 -21.03
CA GLU A 28 1.04 -0.23 -19.69
C GLU A 28 2.03 0.30 -18.66
N TYR A 29 1.52 0.75 -17.51
CA TYR A 29 2.35 1.23 -16.41
C TYR A 29 2.44 0.20 -15.29
N PHE A 30 3.64 -0.31 -15.05
CA PHE A 30 3.90 -1.30 -14.00
C PHE A 30 4.75 -0.73 -12.88
N VAL A 31 4.37 -1.06 -11.64
CA VAL A 31 5.18 -0.88 -10.44
C VAL A 31 5.75 -2.24 -10.03
N MET A 32 7.08 -2.33 -9.98
CA MET A 32 7.78 -3.50 -9.44
C MET A 32 8.10 -3.22 -7.98
N ALA A 33 7.57 -4.05 -7.08
CA ALA A 33 7.77 -3.89 -5.66
C ALA A 33 8.32 -5.21 -5.04
N PRO A 34 9.40 -5.15 -4.25
CA PRO A 34 10.02 -6.33 -3.68
C PRO A 34 9.11 -7.02 -2.66
N VAL A 35 9.22 -8.34 -2.57
CA VAL A 35 8.60 -9.13 -1.49
C VAL A 35 9.62 -9.25 -0.38
N PHE A 36 9.25 -8.85 0.83
CA PHE A 36 10.10 -8.99 2.01
C PHE A 36 10.09 -10.44 2.52
N GLU A 37 10.99 -10.77 3.44
CA GLU A 37 11.12 -12.14 3.99
C GLU A 37 9.81 -12.65 4.62
N ASN A 38 8.99 -11.74 5.15
CA ASN A 38 7.67 -12.05 5.70
C ASN A 38 6.59 -12.33 4.65
N GLY A 39 6.89 -12.16 3.35
CA GLY A 39 5.96 -12.42 2.25
C GLY A 39 5.02 -11.25 1.92
N MET A 40 5.17 -10.09 2.56
CA MET A 40 4.43 -8.87 2.24
C MET A 40 5.26 -7.95 1.33
N THR A 41 4.59 -6.98 0.71
CA THR A 41 5.18 -5.96 -0.16
C THR A 41 4.51 -4.62 0.08
N VAL A 42 5.25 -3.52 -0.06
CA VAL A 42 4.69 -2.15 -0.17
C VAL A 42 4.78 -1.70 -1.63
N ILE A 43 3.63 -1.39 -2.24
CA ILE A 43 3.57 -0.89 -3.63
C ILE A 43 3.70 0.63 -3.64
N GLY A 44 2.97 1.33 -2.76
CA GLY A 44 2.97 2.79 -2.69
C GLY A 44 1.59 3.39 -2.52
N ASP A 45 1.47 4.70 -2.75
CA ASP A 45 0.17 5.37 -2.88
C ASP A 45 -0.38 5.16 -4.28
N THR A 46 -1.27 4.18 -4.44
CA THR A 46 -1.86 3.85 -5.75
C THR A 46 -2.96 4.82 -6.19
N SER A 47 -3.31 5.81 -5.37
CA SER A 47 -4.26 6.87 -5.74
C SER A 47 -3.61 8.03 -6.50
N LYS A 48 -2.27 8.13 -6.46
CA LYS A 48 -1.50 9.15 -7.18
C LYS A 48 -0.58 8.51 -8.20
N PHE A 49 -0.47 9.14 -9.37
CA PHE A 49 0.49 8.70 -10.37
C PHE A 49 1.91 8.96 -9.87
N VAL A 50 2.75 7.91 -9.86
CA VAL A 50 4.04 7.88 -9.15
C VAL A 50 5.00 9.00 -9.56
N THR A 51 4.95 9.47 -10.81
CA THR A 51 5.89 10.49 -11.32
C THR A 51 5.63 11.91 -10.80
N MET A 52 4.52 12.16 -10.09
CA MET A 52 4.15 13.48 -9.58
C MET A 52 3.98 13.53 -8.06
N ALA A 53 4.39 12.49 -7.33
CA ALA A 53 4.20 12.41 -5.90
C ALA A 53 5.48 12.77 -5.13
N ASP A 54 5.36 13.64 -4.12
CA ASP A 54 6.38 13.78 -3.07
C ASP A 54 6.62 12.43 -2.38
N MET A 55 7.80 12.24 -1.81
CA MET A 55 8.14 10.99 -1.11
C MET A 55 7.20 10.76 0.08
N ARG A 56 6.27 9.82 -0.07
CA ARG A 56 5.29 9.45 0.97
C ARG A 56 5.76 8.34 1.88
N ILE A 57 6.69 7.50 1.45
CA ILE A 57 7.12 6.33 2.21
C ILE A 57 8.60 6.49 2.52
N PRO A 58 8.97 7.20 3.60
CA PRO A 58 10.37 7.41 3.98
C PRO A 58 11.04 6.15 4.52
N SER A 59 10.27 5.15 4.98
CA SER A 59 10.81 3.93 5.59
C SER A 59 9.87 2.73 5.42
N VAL A 60 10.49 1.57 5.21
CA VAL A 60 9.83 0.26 5.25
C VAL A 60 10.78 -0.69 5.97
N ASP A 61 10.27 -1.41 6.96
CA ASP A 61 11.01 -2.39 7.76
C ASP A 61 10.16 -3.66 7.89
N ALA A 62 10.76 -4.81 7.60
CA ALA A 62 10.11 -6.11 7.71
C ALA A 62 10.88 -6.96 8.70
N ASP A 63 10.21 -7.37 9.78
CA ASP A 63 10.82 -8.05 10.92
C ASP A 63 9.87 -9.14 11.44
N GLY A 64 10.26 -10.40 11.27
CA GLY A 64 9.41 -11.55 11.59
C GLY A 64 8.08 -11.48 10.85
N ASP A 65 6.97 -11.54 11.59
CA ASP A 65 5.61 -11.47 11.02
C ASP A 65 5.10 -10.03 10.82
N PHE A 66 5.94 -9.02 11.04
CA PHE A 66 5.53 -7.62 10.98
C PHE A 66 6.11 -6.89 9.77
N LEU A 67 5.30 -6.00 9.19
CA LEU A 67 5.72 -4.99 8.22
C LEU A 67 5.42 -3.62 8.79
N ARG A 68 6.45 -2.83 9.09
CA ARG A 68 6.36 -1.44 9.56
C ARG A 68 6.60 -0.50 8.38
N VAL A 69 5.74 0.49 8.23
CA VAL A 69 5.81 1.46 7.13
C VAL A 69 5.65 2.86 7.70
N GLY A 70 6.65 3.71 7.45
CA GLY A 70 6.54 5.14 7.67
C GLY A 70 5.81 5.80 6.52
N VAL A 71 4.91 6.73 6.82
CA VAL A 71 4.13 7.50 5.86
C VAL A 71 4.25 8.99 6.16
N THR A 72 4.76 9.77 5.22
CA THR A 72 4.85 11.23 5.29
C THR A 72 3.73 11.87 4.50
N ALA A 73 2.96 12.74 5.16
CA ALA A 73 1.90 13.54 4.54
C ALA A 73 1.62 14.81 5.36
N SER A 74 0.89 15.75 4.75
CA SER A 74 0.29 16.91 5.43
C SER A 74 -1.22 16.68 5.65
N GLU A 75 -1.87 17.54 6.44
CA GLU A 75 -3.33 17.47 6.67
C GLU A 75 -4.17 17.56 5.39
N ALA A 76 -3.72 18.34 4.40
CA ALA A 76 -4.40 18.46 3.10
C ALA A 76 -4.37 17.15 2.30
N GLU A 77 -3.57 16.17 2.75
CA GLU A 77 -3.39 14.90 2.09
C GLU A 77 -3.90 13.76 2.96
N SER A 78 -4.40 12.72 2.30
CA SER A 78 -4.91 11.53 2.97
C SER A 78 -4.51 10.29 2.15
N PRO A 79 -3.20 9.97 2.08
CA PRO A 79 -2.73 8.85 1.28
C PRO A 79 -3.38 7.54 1.70
N ILE A 80 -3.63 6.69 0.71
CA ILE A 80 -3.92 5.28 0.92
C ILE A 80 -2.69 4.52 0.44
N ILE A 81 -1.97 3.94 1.38
CA ILE A 81 -0.80 3.12 1.07
C ILE A 81 -1.28 1.71 0.78
N THR A 82 -0.87 1.21 -0.37
CA THR A 82 -1.25 -0.09 -0.89
C THR A 82 -0.04 -1.02 -0.90
N GLY A 83 -0.29 -2.28 -0.63
CA GLY A 83 0.69 -3.33 -0.78
C GLY A 83 0.04 -4.68 -1.02
N TYR A 84 0.86 -5.71 -1.07
CA TYR A 84 0.43 -7.08 -1.35
C TYR A 84 0.78 -7.98 -0.17
N ALA A 85 -0.05 -9.00 0.06
CA ALA A 85 0.24 -10.16 0.88
C ALA A 85 -0.37 -11.40 0.20
N ALA A 86 0.01 -12.63 0.57
CA ALA A 86 -0.69 -13.81 0.04
C ALA A 86 -1.99 -14.13 0.83
N THR A 87 -2.01 -13.71 2.09
CA THR A 87 -3.08 -13.93 3.08
C THR A 87 -3.49 -12.59 3.69
N PRO A 88 -4.74 -12.47 4.20
CA PRO A 88 -5.15 -11.28 4.92
C PRO A 88 -4.22 -11.05 6.12
N PRO A 89 -3.75 -9.80 6.34
CA PRO A 89 -3.07 -9.44 7.58
C PRO A 89 -3.94 -9.77 8.81
N ALA A 90 -3.34 -10.35 9.84
CA ALA A 90 -4.02 -10.67 11.10
C ALA A 90 -4.44 -9.40 11.89
N GLY A 91 -3.79 -8.27 11.63
CA GLY A 91 -4.12 -6.99 12.22
C GLY A 91 -3.29 -5.85 11.67
N VAL A 92 -3.81 -4.63 11.81
CA VAL A 92 -3.13 -3.39 11.43
C VAL A 92 -3.23 -2.40 12.56
N GLU A 93 -2.11 -1.78 12.90
CA GLU A 93 -2.02 -0.75 13.93
C GLU A 93 -1.32 0.50 13.39
N ALA A 94 -1.73 1.68 13.83
CA ALA A 94 -1.02 2.94 13.60
C ALA A 94 -0.61 3.53 14.95
N GLU A 95 0.67 3.88 15.10
CA GLU A 95 1.20 4.43 16.37
C GLU A 95 0.79 3.60 17.60
N ASN A 96 0.84 2.27 17.48
CA ASN A 96 0.42 1.28 18.51
C ASN A 96 -1.08 1.27 18.85
N THR A 97 -1.92 1.86 17.99
CA THR A 97 -3.38 1.81 18.12
C THR A 97 -3.97 0.96 16.99
N PRO A 98 -4.79 -0.07 17.28
CA PRO A 98 -5.47 -0.84 16.25
C PRO A 98 -6.28 0.04 15.31
N LEU A 99 -6.17 -0.23 14.01
CA LEU A 99 -7.00 0.40 12.98
C LEU A 99 -8.22 -0.49 12.70
N GLU A 100 -9.37 0.14 12.55
CA GLU A 100 -10.59 -0.53 12.14
C GLU A 100 -10.48 -1.03 10.69
N GLU A 101 -10.85 -2.30 10.48
CA GLU A 101 -11.00 -2.85 9.15
C GLU A 101 -12.29 -2.31 8.52
N THR A 102 -12.19 -1.86 7.28
CA THR A 102 -13.30 -1.38 6.49
C THR A 102 -13.73 -2.43 5.47
N SER A 103 -15.01 -2.45 5.12
CA SER A 103 -15.55 -3.48 4.22
C SER A 103 -15.27 -3.23 2.72
N SER A 104 -14.69 -2.09 2.36
CA SER A 104 -14.34 -1.75 0.98
C SER A 104 -13.37 -0.57 0.93
N VAL A 105 -12.62 -0.47 -0.18
CA VAL A 105 -11.74 0.66 -0.45
C VAL A 105 -12.48 2.01 -0.46
N ASP A 106 -13.75 2.05 -0.88
CA ASP A 106 -14.53 3.29 -0.89
C ASP A 106 -14.92 3.74 0.52
N ARG A 107 -15.19 2.80 1.42
CA ARG A 107 -15.36 3.12 2.84
C ARG A 107 -14.05 3.60 3.46
N LEU A 108 -12.92 2.97 3.10
CA LEU A 108 -11.60 3.44 3.52
C LEU A 108 -11.31 4.87 3.07
N LYS A 109 -11.63 5.20 1.81
CA LYS A 109 -11.49 6.57 1.27
C LYS A 109 -12.32 7.59 2.07
N ALA A 110 -13.54 7.22 2.48
CA ALA A 110 -14.41 8.09 3.28
C ALA A 110 -14.03 8.17 4.77
N ALA A 111 -13.33 7.16 5.30
CA ALA A 111 -12.89 7.13 6.69
C ALA A 111 -11.73 8.11 6.95
N LYS A 112 -11.51 8.49 8.21
CA LYS A 112 -10.33 9.28 8.62
C LYS A 112 -9.06 8.43 8.61
N SER A 113 -9.16 7.23 9.19
CA SER A 113 -8.14 6.20 9.20
C SER A 113 -8.82 4.83 9.13
N GLY A 114 -8.03 3.80 8.83
CA GLY A 114 -8.50 2.42 8.76
C GLY A 114 -7.65 1.59 7.83
N TRP A 115 -8.08 0.37 7.59
CA TRP A 115 -7.46 -0.48 6.58
C TRP A 115 -8.51 -1.33 5.85
N TYR A 116 -8.09 -1.97 4.77
CA TYR A 116 -8.92 -2.83 3.94
C TYR A 116 -8.05 -3.93 3.34
N TRP A 117 -8.62 -5.12 3.21
CA TRP A 117 -8.04 -6.24 2.48
C TRP A 117 -8.96 -6.68 1.34
N ASP A 118 -8.39 -6.79 0.14
CA ASP A 118 -9.08 -7.35 -1.02
C ASP A 118 -8.62 -8.79 -1.26
N ASP A 119 -9.52 -9.75 -1.02
CA ASP A 119 -9.23 -11.16 -1.23
C ASP A 119 -9.00 -11.54 -2.70
N GLN A 120 -9.56 -10.79 -3.66
CA GLN A 120 -9.41 -11.10 -5.08
C GLN A 120 -8.06 -10.65 -5.61
N SER A 121 -7.69 -9.40 -5.36
CA SER A 121 -6.40 -8.84 -5.81
C SER A 121 -5.25 -9.13 -4.86
N LYS A 122 -5.55 -9.62 -3.65
CA LYS A 122 -4.59 -9.86 -2.56
C LYS A 122 -3.86 -8.58 -2.13
N LEU A 123 -4.54 -7.45 -2.26
CA LEU A 123 -4.03 -6.14 -1.88
C LEU A 123 -4.52 -5.75 -0.48
N TRP A 124 -3.61 -5.26 0.34
CA TRP A 124 -3.96 -4.51 1.55
C TRP A 124 -3.85 -3.01 1.27
N CYS A 125 -4.72 -2.23 1.91
CA CYS A 125 -4.73 -0.78 1.85
C CYS A 125 -4.80 -0.22 3.27
N VAL A 126 -3.98 0.78 3.59
CA VAL A 126 -3.97 1.47 4.88
C VAL A 126 -4.11 2.97 4.68
N LYS A 127 -5.02 3.58 5.43
CA LYS A 127 -5.20 5.04 5.49
C LYS A 127 -4.92 5.52 6.91
N LEU A 128 -4.08 6.55 7.02
CA LEU A 128 -3.78 7.21 8.29
C LEU A 128 -4.46 8.58 8.36
N ASP A 129 -4.87 8.96 9.56
CA ASP A 129 -5.41 10.30 9.82
C ASP A 129 -4.25 11.27 10.04
N PHE A 130 -4.15 12.33 9.23
CA PHE A 130 -3.18 13.41 9.35
C PHE A 130 -3.82 14.73 9.79
N ALA A 131 -5.05 14.73 10.30
CA ALA A 131 -5.73 15.93 10.79
C ALA A 131 -4.84 16.70 11.80
N GLY A 132 -4.72 18.00 11.61
CA GLY A 132 -3.86 18.90 12.41
C GLY A 132 -2.38 18.95 12.03
N ALA A 133 -1.92 18.16 11.05
CA ALA A 133 -0.55 18.22 10.53
C ALA A 133 -0.38 19.43 9.59
N LYS A 134 -0.01 20.58 10.16
CA LYS A 134 0.23 21.84 9.40
C LYS A 134 1.43 21.76 8.45
N GLU A 135 2.36 20.85 8.73
CA GLU A 135 3.56 20.58 7.94
C GLU A 135 3.66 19.08 7.64
N MET A 136 4.55 18.70 6.72
CA MET A 136 4.82 17.31 6.41
C MET A 136 5.23 16.55 7.67
N THR A 137 4.38 15.60 8.06
CA THR A 137 4.54 14.80 9.28
C THR A 137 4.65 13.34 8.89
N THR A 138 5.53 12.60 9.56
CA THR A 138 5.63 11.15 9.39
C THR A 138 4.84 10.44 10.49
N LYS A 139 3.98 9.50 10.08
CA LYS A 139 3.29 8.55 10.97
C LYS A 139 3.63 7.14 10.52
N THR A 140 3.55 6.18 11.43
CA THR A 140 3.91 4.80 11.17
C THR A 140 2.70 3.89 11.35
N PHE A 141 2.53 2.94 10.45
CA PHE A 141 1.68 1.78 10.69
C PHE A 141 2.46 0.48 10.67
N ARG A 142 1.87 -0.56 11.25
CA ARG A 142 2.38 -1.91 11.30
C ARG A 142 1.28 -2.87 10.85
N LEU A 143 1.57 -3.74 9.89
CA LEU A 143 0.77 -4.93 9.61
C LEU A 143 1.39 -6.14 10.28
N GLN A 144 0.53 -7.05 10.75
CA GLN A 144 0.89 -8.39 11.17
C GLN A 144 0.41 -9.38 10.12
N LYS A 145 1.27 -10.31 9.71
CA LYS A 145 0.94 -11.40 8.80
C LYS A 145 -0.13 -12.35 9.36
#